data_AF-A0A9D6PRT6-F1
#
_entry.id   AF-A0A9D6PRT6-F1
#
_cell.length_a   1.000
_cell.length_b   1.000
_cell.length_c   1.000
_cell.angle_alpha   90.00
_cell.angle_beta   90.00
_cell.angle_gamma   90.00
#
_symmetry.space_group_name_H-M   'P 1'
#
loop_
_entity.id
_entity.type
_entity.pdbx_description
1 polymer ?
#
loop_
_entity_poly.entity_id
_entity_poly.type
_entity_poly.pdbx_seq_one_letter_code
_entity_poly.pdbx_strand_id
1 'polypeptide(L)'
;MRAKRIQPIAKHADKKQEEAARAYAQSQQELAQAEKQLEQLLGYRDEYGRQLVSQSMNIEWLRDYQLFIVKINNAMEQAKTDIKNKQRNVEQKKLAWLKCRTRSKALNFVVEKYQHEEFVLQEKREQKETDEHGARVQGNKDNK
;
A
#
# COMPACT_ATOMS: atom_id res chain seq x y z
N MET A 1 14.64 -7.47 -27.99
CA MET A 1 13.48 -8.39 -28.05
C MET A 1 13.11 -9.05 -26.71
N ARG A 2 14.01 -9.20 -25.73
CA ARG A 2 13.69 -9.84 -24.43
C ARG A 2 13.01 -8.86 -23.47
N ALA A 3 13.48 -7.61 -23.42
CA ALA A 3 12.86 -6.56 -22.63
C ALA A 3 11.38 -6.33 -23.02
N LYS A 4 11.10 -6.28 -24.34
CA LYS A 4 9.73 -6.10 -24.89
C LYS A 4 8.73 -7.18 -24.44
N ARG A 5 9.18 -8.40 -24.11
CA ARG A 5 8.31 -9.50 -23.66
C ARG A 5 8.00 -9.45 -22.17
N ILE A 6 8.93 -8.95 -21.34
CA ILE A 6 8.74 -8.86 -19.89
C ILE A 6 8.06 -7.55 -19.47
N GLN A 7 8.23 -6.48 -20.26
CA GLN A 7 7.67 -5.18 -19.95
C GLN A 7 6.15 -5.16 -19.69
N PRO A 8 5.29 -5.89 -20.44
CA PRO A 8 3.86 -5.99 -20.12
C PRO A 8 3.58 -6.69 -18.78
N ILE A 9 4.40 -7.70 -18.44
CA ILE A 9 4.29 -8.45 -17.18
C ILE A 9 4.68 -7.56 -16.00
N ALA A 10 5.75 -6.78 -16.15
CA ALA A 10 6.18 -5.79 -15.17
C ALA A 10 5.11 -4.72 -14.94
N LYS A 11 4.57 -4.12 -16.01
CA LYS A 11 3.45 -3.16 -15.93
C LYS A 11 2.21 -3.73 -15.23
N HIS A 12 1.86 -5.00 -15.49
CA HIS A 12 0.75 -5.64 -14.79
C HIS A 12 1.05 -5.85 -13.29
N ALA A 13 2.29 -6.20 -12.94
CA ALA A 13 2.70 -6.32 -11.55
C ALA A 13 2.69 -4.97 -10.82
N ASP A 14 3.06 -3.88 -11.49
CA ASP A 14 2.99 -2.52 -10.94
C ASP A 14 1.55 -2.12 -10.63
N LYS A 15 0.61 -2.36 -11.55
CA LYS A 15 -0.83 -2.12 -11.31
C LYS A 15 -1.34 -2.90 -10.10
N LYS A 16 -0.96 -4.19 -9.98
CA LYS A 16 -1.32 -5.02 -8.82
C LYS A 16 -0.70 -4.53 -7.52
N GLN A 17 0.52 -4.00 -7.56
CA GLN A 17 1.14 -3.36 -6.40
C GLN A 17 0.35 -2.11 -5.98
N GLU A 18 -0.05 -1.28 -6.94
CA GLU A 18 -0.80 -0.06 -6.68
C GLU A 18 -2.20 -0.34 -6.10
N GLU A 19 -2.90 -1.33 -6.65
CA GLU A 19 -4.17 -1.82 -6.11
C GLU A 19 -4.02 -2.35 -4.68
N ALA A 20 -2.99 -3.15 -4.41
CA ALA A 20 -2.71 -3.65 -3.08
C ALA A 20 -2.33 -2.52 -2.09
N ALA A 21 -1.61 -1.50 -2.57
CA ALA A 21 -1.27 -0.32 -1.77
C ALA A 21 -2.51 0.48 -1.38
N ARG A 22 -3.44 0.71 -2.34
CA ARG A 22 -4.73 1.36 -2.07
C ARG A 22 -5.55 0.57 -1.04
N ALA A 23 -5.65 -0.74 -1.22
CA ALA A 23 -6.39 -1.60 -0.29
C ALA A 23 -5.77 -1.59 1.11
N TYR A 24 -4.44 -1.56 1.22
CA TYR A 24 -3.75 -1.42 2.50
C TYR A 24 -4.05 -0.07 3.15
N ALA A 25 -3.89 1.04 2.42
CA ALA A 25 -4.20 2.38 2.94
C ALA A 25 -5.66 2.51 3.41
N GLN A 26 -6.61 1.99 2.63
CA GLN A 26 -8.02 1.96 3.00
C GLN A 26 -8.23 1.18 4.32
N SER A 27 -7.61 0.00 4.46
CA SER A 27 -7.75 -0.79 5.69
C SER A 27 -7.18 -0.07 6.92
N GLN A 28 -6.11 0.73 6.75
CA GLN A 28 -5.56 1.54 7.84
C GLN A 28 -6.53 2.68 8.23
N GLN A 29 -7.15 3.33 7.25
CA GLN A 29 -8.15 4.37 7.51
C GLN A 29 -9.38 3.80 8.24
N GLU A 30 -9.85 2.62 7.83
CA GLU A 30 -10.96 1.94 8.50
C GLU A 30 -10.63 1.57 9.95
N LEU A 31 -9.39 1.13 10.23
CA LEU A 31 -8.91 0.87 11.58
C LEU A 31 -8.89 2.15 12.42
N ALA A 32 -8.28 3.22 11.91
CA ALA A 32 -8.18 4.49 12.61
C ALA A 32 -9.57 5.07 12.95
N GLN A 33 -10.54 4.92 12.02
CA GLN A 33 -11.91 5.35 12.26
C GLN A 33 -12.58 4.54 13.38
N ALA A 34 -12.35 3.23 13.44
CA ALA A 34 -12.89 2.38 14.51
C ALA A 34 -12.26 2.69 15.87
N GLU A 35 -10.94 2.94 15.91
CA GLU A 35 -10.23 3.35 17.11
C GLU A 35 -10.76 4.70 17.64
N LYS A 36 -11.01 5.66 16.75
CA LYS A 36 -11.63 6.95 17.10
C LYS A 36 -13.05 6.78 17.66
N GLN A 37 -13.85 5.87 17.11
CA GLN A 37 -15.19 5.59 17.64
C GLN A 37 -15.13 5.00 19.05
N LEU A 38 -14.16 4.12 19.33
CA LEU A 38 -13.95 3.61 20.68
C LEU A 38 -13.53 4.71 21.66
N GLU A 39 -12.65 5.62 21.24
CA GLU A 39 -12.25 6.78 22.03
C GLU A 39 -13.45 7.68 22.36
N GLN A 40 -14.33 7.92 21.40
CA GLN A 40 -15.58 8.67 21.63
C GLN A 40 -16.47 7.98 22.67
N LEU A 41 -16.64 6.65 22.59
CA LEU A 41 -17.43 5.89 23.58
C LEU A 41 -16.83 5.98 24.99
N LEU A 42 -15.51 5.94 25.11
CA LEU A 42 -14.81 6.16 26.38
C LEU A 42 -15.07 7.58 26.92
N GLY A 43 -14.94 8.59 26.06
CA GLY A 43 -15.22 9.98 26.42
C GLY A 43 -16.65 10.18 26.93
N TYR A 44 -17.65 9.64 26.23
CA TYR A 44 -19.04 9.68 26.68
C TYR A 44 -19.24 9.02 28.04
N ARG A 45 -18.64 7.84 28.26
CA ARG A 45 -18.73 7.15 29.55
C ARG A 45 -18.20 8.01 30.70
N ASP A 46 -17.06 8.67 30.47
CA ASP A 46 -16.39 9.46 31.50
C ASP A 46 -17.11 10.79 31.75
N GLU A 47 -17.66 11.45 30.72
CA GLU A 47 -18.52 12.63 30.88
C GLU A 47 -19.78 12.32 31.70
N TYR A 48 -20.48 11.25 31.34
CA TYR A 48 -21.70 10.85 32.06
C TYR A 48 -21.40 10.40 33.49
N GLY A 49 -20.25 9.79 33.76
CA GLY A 49 -19.79 9.47 35.12
C GLY A 49 -19.54 10.72 35.98
N ARG A 50 -19.01 11.80 35.40
CA ARG A 50 -18.82 13.08 36.12
C ARG A 50 -20.14 13.76 36.45
N GLN A 51 -21.13 13.69 35.56
CA GLN A 51 -22.47 14.26 35.82
C GLN A 51 -23.15 13.62 37.04
N LEU A 52 -22.99 12.30 37.20
CA LEU A 52 -23.52 11.53 38.35
C LEU A 52 -23.07 12.09 39.71
N VAL A 53 -21.81 12.52 39.82
CA VAL A 53 -21.20 13.00 41.07
C VAL A 53 -21.66 14.43 41.41
N SER A 54 -22.10 15.19 40.41
CA SER A 54 -22.40 16.62 40.54
C SER A 54 -23.85 16.97 40.88
N GLN A 55 -24.79 16.03 40.76
CA GLN A 55 -26.22 16.28 40.97
C GLN A 55 -26.77 15.46 42.16
N SER A 56 -27.71 16.03 42.91
CA SER A 56 -28.57 15.31 43.85
C SER A 56 -29.70 14.64 43.06
N MET A 57 -29.69 13.31 42.94
CA MET A 57 -30.47 12.62 41.91
C MET A 57 -31.64 11.78 42.43
N ASN A 58 -32.71 11.76 41.62
CA ASN A 58 -33.89 10.91 41.79
C ASN A 58 -33.59 9.46 41.34
N ILE A 59 -34.26 8.49 41.94
CA ILE A 59 -34.10 7.04 41.72
C ILE A 59 -34.34 6.64 40.26
N GLU A 60 -35.26 7.32 39.56
CA GLU A 60 -35.55 7.07 38.13
C GLU A 60 -34.34 7.39 37.25
N TRP A 61 -33.67 8.53 37.49
CA TRP A 61 -32.48 8.93 36.75
C TRP A 61 -31.34 7.92 36.96
N LEU A 62 -31.18 7.39 38.18
CA LEU A 62 -30.16 6.38 38.49
C LEU A 62 -30.36 5.09 37.69
N ARG A 63 -31.62 4.68 37.49
CA ARG A 63 -31.97 3.49 36.71
C ARG A 63 -31.62 3.69 35.23
N ASP A 64 -32.01 4.81 34.65
CA ASP A 64 -31.71 5.13 33.25
C ASP A 64 -30.20 5.22 33.00
N TYR A 65 -29.47 5.79 33.96
CA TYR A 65 -28.01 5.82 33.96
C TYR A 65 -27.42 4.41 33.89
N GLN A 66 -27.85 3.48 34.76
CA GLN A 66 -27.33 2.12 34.76
C GLN A 66 -27.58 1.41 33.41
N LEU A 67 -28.78 1.57 32.84
CA LEU A 67 -29.12 0.99 31.54
C LEU A 67 -28.26 1.57 30.41
N PHE A 68 -27.98 2.88 30.44
CA PHE A 68 -27.14 3.54 29.45
C PHE A 68 -25.67 3.09 29.55
N ILE A 69 -25.11 2.99 30.75
CA ILE A 69 -23.74 2.50 30.96
C ILE A 69 -23.59 1.06 30.48
N VAL A 70 -24.58 0.19 30.73
CA VAL A 70 -24.58 -1.18 30.19
C VAL A 70 -24.55 -1.16 28.66
N LYS A 71 -25.34 -0.29 28.00
CA LYS A 71 -25.31 -0.14 26.54
C LYS A 71 -23.95 0.33 26.02
N ILE A 72 -23.35 1.35 26.65
CA ILE A 72 -21.99 1.82 26.27
C ILE A 72 -20.97 0.71 26.42
N ASN A 73 -20.96 -0.01 27.55
CA ASN A 73 -20.00 -1.08 27.78
C ASN A 73 -20.14 -2.19 26.73
N ASN A 74 -21.37 -2.58 26.40
CA ASN A 74 -21.61 -3.56 25.33
C ASN A 74 -21.12 -3.05 23.96
N ALA A 75 -21.38 -1.78 23.63
CA ALA A 75 -20.89 -1.17 22.40
C ALA A 75 -19.36 -1.09 22.35
N MET A 76 -18.71 -0.83 23.48
CA MET A 76 -17.25 -0.82 23.59
C MET A 76 -16.64 -2.21 23.36
N GLU A 77 -17.22 -3.26 23.93
CA GLU A 77 -16.75 -4.63 23.69
C GLU A 77 -16.90 -5.04 22.22
N GLN A 78 -18.00 -4.63 21.58
CA GLN A 78 -18.19 -4.81 20.15
C GLN A 78 -17.14 -4.03 19.34
N ALA A 79 -16.89 -2.76 19.68
CA ALA A 79 -15.89 -1.92 19.02
C ALA A 79 -14.47 -2.47 19.18
N LYS A 80 -14.08 -2.96 20.37
CA LYS A 80 -12.78 -3.62 20.59
C LYS A 80 -12.63 -4.87 19.73
N THR A 81 -13.68 -5.67 19.62
CA THR A 81 -13.68 -6.87 18.77
C THR A 81 -13.52 -6.50 17.28
N ASP A 82 -14.23 -5.47 16.82
CA ASP A 82 -14.12 -4.96 15.46
C ASP A 82 -12.71 -4.40 15.16
N ILE A 83 -12.15 -3.59 16.07
CA ILE A 83 -10.78 -3.09 15.99
C ILE A 83 -9.78 -4.25 15.83
N LYS A 84 -9.90 -5.31 16.63
CA LYS A 84 -9.03 -6.50 16.52
C LYS A 84 -9.15 -7.17 15.15
N ASN A 85 -10.35 -7.24 14.58
CA ASN A 85 -10.55 -7.78 13.25
C ASN A 85 -9.94 -6.87 12.17
N LYS A 86 -10.11 -5.55 12.30
CA LYS A 86 -9.51 -4.56 11.40
C LYS A 86 -7.99 -4.57 11.46
N GLN A 87 -7.39 -4.69 12.64
CA GLN A 87 -5.94 -4.85 12.82
C GLN A 87 -5.41 -6.09 12.07
N ARG A 88 -6.12 -7.22 12.17
CA ARG A 88 -5.79 -8.43 11.41
C ARG A 88 -5.91 -8.21 9.90
N ASN A 89 -6.96 -7.52 9.45
CA ASN A 89 -7.14 -7.18 8.04
C ASN A 89 -6.00 -6.28 7.53
N VAL A 90 -5.63 -5.24 8.29
CA VAL A 90 -4.50 -4.35 7.97
C VAL A 90 -3.21 -5.14 7.77
N GLU A 91 -2.90 -6.07 8.67
CA GLU A 91 -1.70 -6.90 8.55
C GLU A 91 -1.77 -7.83 7.32
N GLN A 92 -2.93 -8.43 7.03
CA GLN A 92 -3.12 -9.23 5.82
C GLN A 92 -2.92 -8.40 4.54
N LYS A 93 -3.48 -7.18 4.48
CA LYS A 93 -3.33 -6.29 3.32
C LYS A 93 -1.88 -5.79 3.17
N LYS A 94 -1.20 -5.52 4.29
CA LYS A 94 0.23 -5.17 4.30
C LYS A 94 1.09 -6.29 3.70
N LEU A 95 0.87 -7.53 4.13
CA LEU A 95 1.61 -8.69 3.59
C LEU A 95 1.34 -8.88 2.09
N ALA A 96 0.09 -8.72 1.66
CA ALA A 96 -0.28 -8.77 0.24
C ALA A 96 0.42 -7.67 -0.58
N TRP A 97 0.43 -6.44 -0.07
CA TRP A 97 1.12 -5.31 -0.69
C TRP A 97 2.63 -5.56 -0.78
N LEU A 98 3.28 -6.02 0.29
CA LEU A 98 4.71 -6.34 0.29
C LEU A 98 5.07 -7.42 -0.73
N LYS A 99 4.23 -8.44 -0.88
CA LYS A 99 4.38 -9.49 -1.90
C LYS A 99 4.29 -8.92 -3.32
N CYS A 100 3.27 -8.11 -3.60
CA CYS A 100 3.14 -7.47 -4.91
C CYS A 100 4.30 -6.51 -5.19
N ARG A 101 4.73 -5.72 -4.19
CA ARG A 101 5.85 -4.79 -4.29
C ARG A 101 7.17 -5.50 -4.61
N THR A 102 7.43 -6.61 -3.93
CA THR A 102 8.63 -7.42 -4.17
C THR A 102 8.64 -7.97 -5.60
N ARG A 103 7.48 -8.48 -6.07
CA ARG A 103 7.34 -9.00 -7.42
C ARG A 103 7.52 -7.90 -8.49
N SER A 104 6.88 -6.75 -8.33
CA SER A 104 7.02 -5.60 -9.23
C SER A 104 8.49 -5.17 -9.32
N LYS A 105 9.14 -4.96 -8.17
CA LYS A 105 10.56 -4.56 -8.11
C LYS A 105 11.46 -5.56 -8.83
N ALA A 106 11.26 -6.85 -8.63
CA ALA A 106 12.05 -7.88 -9.30
C ALA A 106 11.85 -7.87 -10.82
N LEU A 107 10.61 -7.71 -11.30
CA LEU A 107 10.31 -7.65 -12.74
C LEU A 107 10.89 -6.39 -13.39
N ASN A 108 10.78 -5.23 -12.73
CA ASN A 108 11.34 -3.98 -13.22
C ASN A 108 12.87 -4.05 -13.32
N PHE A 109 13.54 -4.63 -12.32
CA PHE A 109 14.98 -4.87 -12.37
C PHE A 109 15.39 -5.74 -13.58
N VAL A 110 14.63 -6.80 -13.87
CA VAL A 110 14.91 -7.66 -15.03
C VAL A 110 14.69 -6.90 -16.35
N VAL A 111 13.66 -6.06 -16.44
CA VAL A 111 13.41 -5.22 -17.62
C VAL A 111 14.56 -4.26 -17.85
N GLU A 112 14.99 -3.53 -16.81
CA GLU A 112 16.12 -2.59 -16.87
C GLU A 112 17.40 -3.28 -17.32
N LYS A 113 17.70 -4.45 -16.74
CA LYS A 113 18.86 -5.26 -17.14
C LYS A 113 18.83 -5.62 -18.63
N TYR A 114 17.70 -6.10 -19.13
CA TYR A 114 17.59 -6.46 -20.56
C TYR A 114 17.60 -5.25 -21.49
N GLN A 115 17.10 -4.09 -21.05
CA GLN A 115 17.21 -2.86 -21.82
C GLN A 115 18.66 -2.41 -21.93
N HIS A 116 19.42 -2.50 -20.83
CA HIS A 116 20.84 -2.15 -20.83
C HIS A 116 21.67 -3.10 -21.71
N GLU A 117 21.44 -4.41 -21.63
CA GLU A 117 22.10 -5.40 -22.51
C GLU A 117 21.80 -5.14 -24.00
N GLU A 118 20.54 -4.79 -24.32
CA GLU A 118 20.14 -4.47 -25.71
C GLU A 118 20.78 -3.15 -26.18
N PHE A 119 20.89 -2.14 -25.32
CA PHE A 119 21.56 -0.88 -25.62
C PHE A 119 23.06 -1.08 -25.93
N VAL A 120 23.78 -1.78 -25.05
CA VAL A 120 25.22 -2.05 -25.25
C VAL A 120 25.49 -2.87 -26.51
N LEU A 121 24.61 -3.83 -26.84
CA LEU A 121 24.73 -4.62 -28.07
C LEU A 121 24.52 -3.75 -29.32
N GLN A 122 23.60 -2.79 -29.24
CA GLN A 122 23.29 -1.87 -30.33
C GLN A 122 24.44 -0.88 -30.56
N GLU A 123 24.99 -0.27 -29.51
CA GLU A 123 26.16 0.62 -29.61
C GLU A 123 27.36 -0.09 -30.27
N LYS A 124 27.62 -1.35 -29.88
CA LYS A 124 28.70 -2.15 -30.49
C LYS A 124 28.48 -2.40 -31.98
N ARG A 125 27.23 -2.55 -32.42
CA ARG A 125 26.90 -2.73 -33.84
C ARG A 125 27.09 -1.43 -34.62
N GLU A 126 26.59 -0.32 -34.08
CA GLU A 126 26.72 1.02 -34.69
C GLU A 126 28.17 1.46 -34.82
N GLN A 127 29.00 1.20 -33.80
CA GLN A 127 30.45 1.44 -33.87
C GLN A 127 31.10 0.64 -35.00
N LYS A 128 30.80 -0.66 -35.09
CA LYS A 128 31.35 -1.55 -36.12
C LYS A 128 30.95 -1.11 -37.53
N GLU A 129 29.69 -0.73 -37.74
CA GLU A 129 29.20 -0.23 -39.03
C GLU A 129 29.91 1.08 -39.44
N THR A 130 30.14 1.97 -38.47
CA THR A 130 30.88 3.23 -38.68
C THR A 130 32.33 2.97 -39.08
N ASP A 131 33.02 2.07 -38.37
CA ASP A 131 34.42 1.72 -38.66
C ASP A 131 34.56 1.06 -40.04
N GLU A 132 33.64 0.15 -40.42
CA GLU A 132 33.63 -0.48 -41.74
C GLU A 132 33.38 0.53 -42.86
N HIS A 133 32.51 1.51 -42.65
CA HIS A 133 32.26 2.57 -43.64
C HIS A 133 33.47 3.50 -43.78
N GLY A 134 34.10 3.88 -42.66
CA GLY A 134 35.33 4.67 -42.65
C GLY A 134 36.48 3.98 -43.40
N ALA A 135 36.71 2.69 -43.14
CA ALA A 135 37.73 1.91 -43.82
C ALA A 135 37.49 1.79 -45.34
N ARG A 136 36.23 1.60 -45.77
CA ARG A 136 35.88 1.56 -47.21
C ARG A 136 36.09 2.89 -47.90
N VAL A 137 35.77 4.00 -47.26
CA VAL A 137 35.96 5.34 -47.83
C VAL A 137 37.45 5.70 -47.91
N GLN A 138 38.26 5.31 -46.92
CA GLN A 138 39.71 5.55 -46.92
C GLN A 138 40.40 4.73 -48.01
N GLY A 139 40.11 3.43 -48.13
CA GLY A 139 40.71 2.56 -49.16
C GLY A 139 40.38 2.97 -50.59
N ASN A 140 39.29 3.71 -50.83
CA ASN A 140 38.94 4.23 -52.15
C ASN A 140 39.65 5.56 -52.49
N LYS A 141 40.19 6.27 -51.50
CA LYS A 141 41.03 7.47 -51.69
C LYS A 141 42.48 7.13 -51.96
N ASP A 142 42.98 6.04 -51.39
CA ASP A 142 44.37 5.59 -51.56
C ASP A 142 44.63 4.92 -52.92
N ASN A 143 43.56 4.64 -53.68
CA ASN A 143 43.62 3.96 -54.98
C ASN A 143 43.42 4.92 -56.18
N LYS A 144 43.71 6.21 -55.99
CA LYS A 144 43.52 7.29 -56.98
C LYS A 144 44.77 8.16 -57.07
#